data_AF-A0A2T0T5R1-F1
#
_entry.id   AF-A0A2T0T5R1-F1
#
_cell.length_a   1.000
_cell.length_b   1.000
_cell.length_c   1.000
_cell.angle_alpha   90.00
_cell.angle_beta   90.00
_cell.angle_gamma   90.00
#
_symmetry.space_group_name_H-M   'P 1'
#
loop_
_entity.id
_entity.type
_entity.pdbx_description
1 polymer ?
#
loop_
_entity_poly.entity_id
_entity_poly.type
_entity_poly.pdbx_seq_one_letter_code
_entity_poly.pdbx_strand_id
1 'polypeptide(L)'
;MKHPSTFLIFLLSLSGLLSCNSPEAISTGPADGRVAGTWRLVERRFLKDSLYTVKIDTIVQTRDTSYLTVKRYAATPAQTLTFASDGTLSASGSEMSYYFPMHSFRVDTSYPDSLFMNFYITSNRATTFSRQQLQFRNDTMLFVPSSDAYSKFLKVR
;
A
#
# COMPACT_ATOMS: atom_id res chain seq x y z
N MET A 1 53.37 -53.69 13.32
CA MET A 1 52.47 -53.85 12.16
C MET A 1 51.11 -54.32 12.65
N LYS A 2 50.03 -53.80 12.02
CA LYS A 2 48.59 -54.02 12.24
C LYS A 2 47.85 -53.08 13.23
N HIS A 3 47.41 -51.93 12.68
CA HIS A 3 46.10 -51.30 12.95
C HIS A 3 44.97 -52.12 12.26
N PRO A 4 43.67 -51.73 12.29
CA PRO A 4 42.87 -50.92 13.23
C PRO A 4 41.54 -51.62 13.62
N SER A 5 40.75 -51.09 14.56
CA SER A 5 39.29 -51.27 14.53
C SER A 5 38.55 -50.13 15.22
N THR A 6 37.69 -49.50 14.44
CA THR A 6 36.84 -48.32 14.63
C THR A 6 35.66 -48.60 15.59
N PHE A 7 35.15 -47.60 16.34
CA PHE A 7 33.71 -47.30 16.52
C PHE A 7 33.48 -46.02 17.36
N LEU A 8 32.73 -45.05 16.78
CA LEU A 8 31.68 -44.18 17.40
C LEU A 8 32.12 -43.19 18.52
N ILE A 9 31.78 -41.89 18.59
CA ILE A 9 30.53 -41.14 18.38
C ILE A 9 30.84 -39.64 18.19
N PHE A 10 30.10 -39.02 17.27
CA PHE A 10 29.90 -37.58 17.04
C PHE A 10 29.63 -36.79 18.34
N LEU A 11 30.42 -35.75 18.66
CA LEU A 11 30.03 -34.73 19.64
C LEU A 11 29.72 -33.42 18.92
N LEU A 12 28.44 -33.05 19.05
CA LEU A 12 27.76 -31.92 18.45
C LEU A 12 28.29 -30.56 18.94
N SER A 13 28.35 -29.67 17.97
CA SER A 13 28.39 -28.21 18.05
C SER A 13 27.28 -27.62 18.93
N LEU A 14 27.63 -26.71 19.85
CA LEU A 14 26.68 -25.74 20.42
C LEU A 14 27.37 -24.44 20.81
N SER A 15 27.83 -23.68 19.82
CA SER A 15 28.12 -22.24 19.99
C SER A 15 26.86 -21.46 19.62
N GLY A 16 26.09 -21.10 20.65
CA GLY A 16 24.88 -20.30 20.54
C GLY A 16 25.18 -18.92 19.96
N LEU A 17 24.64 -18.69 18.77
CA LEU A 17 24.48 -17.38 18.14
C LEU A 17 23.48 -16.57 18.97
N LEU A 18 23.96 -15.63 19.77
CA LEU A 18 23.15 -14.48 20.18
C LEU A 18 23.06 -13.53 18.99
N SER A 19 22.22 -13.90 18.00
CA SER A 19 21.77 -12.95 17.00
C SER A 19 20.74 -12.05 17.67
N CYS A 20 21.14 -10.80 17.92
CA CYS A 20 20.23 -9.77 18.39
C CYS A 20 19.14 -9.59 17.34
N ASN A 21 17.89 -9.89 17.70
CA ASN A 21 16.72 -9.71 16.84
C ASN A 21 16.62 -8.25 16.39
N SER A 22 17.13 -7.94 15.20
CA SER A 22 16.62 -6.81 14.43
C SER A 22 15.14 -7.12 14.13
N PRO A 23 14.24 -6.11 14.13
CA PRO A 23 12.90 -6.33 13.59
C PRO A 23 13.09 -6.93 12.20
N GLU A 24 12.51 -8.10 11.95
CA GLU A 24 12.56 -8.74 10.64
C GLU A 24 12.21 -7.65 9.62
N ALA A 25 13.20 -7.28 8.79
CA ALA A 25 12.94 -6.48 7.64
C ALA A 25 11.86 -7.25 6.88
N ILE A 26 10.65 -6.68 6.83
CA ILE A 26 9.51 -7.20 6.08
C ILE A 26 10.07 -7.51 4.68
N SER A 27 10.42 -8.77 4.39
CA SER A 27 11.11 -9.20 3.17
C SER A 27 10.38 -8.66 1.95
N THR A 28 10.80 -7.51 1.43
CA THR A 28 10.07 -6.70 0.46
C THR A 28 9.82 -7.60 -0.74
N GLY A 29 8.59 -8.11 -0.86
CA GLY A 29 8.21 -8.90 -2.03
C GLY A 29 8.54 -8.05 -3.25
N PRO A 30 9.07 -8.64 -4.34
CA PRO A 30 9.61 -7.89 -5.45
C PRO A 30 8.58 -6.85 -5.90
N ALA A 31 8.94 -5.57 -5.80
CA ALA A 31 8.11 -4.51 -6.32
C ALA A 31 7.83 -4.84 -7.79
N ASP A 32 6.56 -4.98 -8.16
CA ASP A 32 6.20 -5.20 -9.55
C ASP A 32 6.72 -4.03 -10.38
N GLY A 33 7.54 -4.30 -11.41
CA GLY A 33 8.16 -3.25 -12.24
C GLY A 33 7.15 -2.31 -12.89
N ARG A 34 5.88 -2.74 -13.01
CA ARG A 34 4.77 -1.88 -13.48
C ARG A 34 4.44 -0.80 -12.46
N VAL A 35 4.54 -1.09 -11.17
CA VAL A 35 4.23 -0.17 -10.05
C VAL A 35 5.39 0.76 -9.76
N ALA A 36 6.63 0.28 -9.86
CA ALA A 36 7.81 1.05 -9.49
C ALA A 36 7.91 2.41 -10.21
N GLY A 37 8.30 3.44 -9.48
CA GLY A 37 8.47 4.81 -9.95
C GLY A 37 7.54 5.82 -9.29
N THR A 38 7.56 7.04 -9.81
CA THR A 38 6.79 8.18 -9.31
C THR A 38 5.50 8.35 -10.11
N TRP A 39 4.39 8.53 -9.41
CA TRP A 39 3.06 8.65 -9.97
C TRP A 39 2.40 9.92 -9.47
N ARG A 40 1.86 10.73 -10.39
CA ARG A 40 1.16 11.97 -10.06
C ARG A 40 -0.34 11.76 -10.08
N LEU A 41 -1.02 12.14 -9.01
CA LEU A 41 -2.48 12.17 -8.95
C LEU A 41 -3.01 13.18 -9.98
N VAL A 42 -3.94 12.73 -10.83
CA VAL A 42 -4.56 13.60 -11.84
C VAL A 42 -6.07 13.70 -11.69
N GLU A 43 -6.70 12.69 -11.10
CA GLU A 43 -8.15 12.67 -10.93
C GLU A 43 -8.54 11.79 -9.75
N ARG A 44 -9.58 12.18 -9.02
CA ARG A 44 -10.29 11.34 -8.06
C ARG A 44 -11.77 11.40 -8.35
N ARG A 45 -12.42 10.25 -8.28
CA ARG A 45 -13.88 10.15 -8.16
C ARG A 45 -14.21 9.65 -6.76
N PHE A 46 -15.08 10.36 -6.06
CA PHE A 46 -15.47 10.04 -4.69
C PHE A 46 -16.91 10.48 -4.41
N LEU A 47 -17.56 9.86 -3.44
CA LEU A 47 -18.86 10.29 -2.94
C LEU A 47 -18.65 11.56 -2.12
N LYS A 48 -19.35 12.64 -2.50
CA LYS A 48 -19.34 13.88 -1.73
C LYS A 48 -20.58 13.90 -0.85
N ASP A 49 -20.38 13.73 0.45
CA ASP A 49 -21.46 13.86 1.42
C ASP A 49 -21.56 15.30 1.92
N SER A 50 -22.78 15.82 1.90
CA SER A 50 -23.20 16.89 2.79
C SER A 50 -24.50 16.41 3.40
N LEU A 51 -24.45 15.79 4.59
CA LEU A 51 -25.64 15.50 5.37
C LEU A 51 -26.27 16.84 5.78
N TYR A 52 -27.21 17.34 4.99
CA TYR A 52 -28.05 18.47 5.40
C TYR A 52 -29.18 17.91 6.24
N THR A 53 -29.11 18.12 7.56
CA THR A 53 -30.28 17.93 8.42
C THR A 53 -31.17 19.16 8.29
N VAL A 54 -32.23 19.08 7.49
CA VAL A 54 -33.26 20.12 7.50
C VAL A 54 -34.23 19.79 8.62
N LYS A 55 -34.27 20.60 9.67
CA LYS A 55 -35.33 20.52 10.69
C LYS A 55 -36.55 21.28 10.17
N ILE A 56 -37.61 20.55 9.81
CA ILE A 56 -38.94 21.11 9.59
C ILE A 56 -39.83 20.53 10.69
N ASP A 57 -40.28 21.39 11.60
CA ASP A 57 -41.37 21.12 12.55
C ASP A 57 -41.34 19.76 13.26
N THR A 58 -40.19 19.41 13.86
CA THR A 58 -39.96 18.24 14.73
C THR A 58 -39.71 16.90 14.01
N ILE A 59 -39.73 16.86 12.68
CA ILE A 59 -39.34 15.66 11.92
C ILE A 59 -37.91 15.83 11.41
N VAL A 60 -37.00 14.95 11.84
CA VAL A 60 -35.65 14.85 11.28
C VAL A 60 -35.75 14.08 9.97
N GLN A 61 -35.76 14.80 8.85
CA GLN A 61 -35.68 14.16 7.53
C GLN A 61 -34.22 14.12 7.08
N THR A 62 -33.60 12.94 7.15
CA THR A 62 -32.29 12.70 6.55
C THR A 62 -32.49 12.63 5.03
N ARG A 63 -31.99 13.64 4.30
CA ARG A 63 -31.86 13.53 2.84
C ARG A 63 -30.46 13.07 2.50
N ASP A 64 -30.36 11.84 1.98
CA ASP A 64 -29.15 11.39 1.32
C ASP A 64 -29.00 12.16 0.00
N THR A 65 -27.94 12.97 -0.09
CA THR A 65 -27.58 13.71 -1.30
C THR A 65 -26.20 13.29 -1.79
N SER A 66 -25.73 12.09 -1.42
CA SER A 66 -24.46 11.58 -1.91
C SER A 66 -24.47 11.54 -3.44
N TYR A 67 -23.62 12.36 -4.07
CA TYR A 67 -23.39 12.33 -5.51
C TYR A 67 -21.92 12.05 -5.79
N LEU A 68 -21.66 11.23 -6.81
CA LEU A 68 -20.32 10.96 -7.30
C LEU A 68 -19.73 12.26 -7.87
N THR A 69 -18.69 12.75 -7.24
CA THR A 69 -17.94 13.94 -7.65
C THR A 69 -16.62 13.51 -8.29
N VAL A 70 -16.24 14.18 -9.39
CA VAL A 70 -14.92 14.05 -10.00
C VAL A 70 -14.12 15.31 -9.73
N LYS A 71 -12.96 15.18 -9.09
CA LYS A 71 -11.98 16.27 -8.89
C LYS A 71 -10.74 15.97 -9.71
N ARG A 72 -10.31 16.95 -10.51
CA ARG A 72 -9.06 16.89 -11.30
C ARG A 72 -7.98 17.75 -10.64
N TYR A 73 -6.74 17.33 -10.78
CA TYR A 73 -5.59 17.98 -10.15
C TYR A 73 -4.69 18.58 -11.22
N ALA A 74 -4.25 19.82 -10.99
CA ALA A 74 -3.23 20.44 -11.80
C ALA A 74 -1.88 19.74 -11.61
N ALA A 75 -0.95 19.94 -12.55
CA ALA A 75 0.40 19.42 -12.43
C ALA A 75 1.19 20.05 -11.26
N THR A 76 0.83 21.28 -10.87
CA THR A 76 1.52 22.09 -9.87
C THR A 76 0.50 22.67 -8.88
N PRO A 77 0.72 22.58 -7.55
CA PRO A 77 1.77 21.79 -6.90
C PRO A 77 1.56 20.29 -7.11
N ALA A 78 2.65 19.56 -7.33
CA ALA A 78 2.59 18.13 -7.62
C ALA A 78 2.04 17.33 -6.43
N GLN A 79 1.16 16.38 -6.72
CA GLN A 79 0.60 15.43 -5.77
C GLN A 79 1.07 14.05 -6.18
N THR A 80 2.03 13.47 -5.47
CA THR A 80 2.73 12.26 -5.96
C THR A 80 2.83 11.15 -4.92
N LEU A 81 2.84 9.92 -5.43
CA LEU A 81 3.26 8.72 -4.73
C LEU A 81 4.47 8.13 -5.44
N THR A 82 5.50 7.76 -4.69
CA THR A 82 6.70 7.12 -5.23
C THR A 82 6.82 5.72 -4.64
N PHE A 83 6.80 4.73 -5.52
CA PHE A 83 6.97 3.32 -5.18
C PHE A 83 8.40 2.92 -5.53
N ALA A 84 9.26 2.84 -4.52
CA ALA A 84 10.63 2.39 -4.74
C ALA A 84 10.67 0.88 -4.98
N SER A 85 11.69 0.41 -5.69
CA SER A 85 11.87 -1.01 -6.02
C SER A 85 12.11 -1.89 -4.78
N ASP A 86 12.53 -1.28 -3.68
CA ASP A 86 12.71 -1.91 -2.37
C ASP A 86 11.41 -1.97 -1.55
N GLY A 87 10.24 -1.64 -2.12
CA GLY A 87 8.98 -1.66 -1.39
C GLY A 87 8.75 -0.46 -0.46
N THR A 88 9.61 0.56 -0.48
CA THR A 88 9.39 1.82 0.24
C THR A 88 8.37 2.68 -0.49
N LEU A 89 7.47 3.31 0.27
CA LEU A 89 6.51 4.29 -0.23
C LEU A 89 6.85 5.68 0.29
N SER A 90 6.83 6.68 -0.60
CA SER A 90 6.81 8.08 -0.21
C SER A 90 5.67 8.83 -0.88
N ALA A 91 5.14 9.83 -0.20
CA ALA A 91 4.00 10.63 -0.63
C ALA A 91 4.32 12.12 -0.50
N SER A 92 3.89 12.93 -1.47
CA SER A 92 4.12 14.38 -1.48
C SER A 92 2.88 15.14 -1.94
N GLY A 93 2.62 16.27 -1.30
CA GLY A 93 1.51 17.16 -1.59
C GLY A 93 0.32 16.98 -0.63
N SER A 94 -0.47 18.04 -0.48
CA SER A 94 -1.58 18.14 0.49
C SER A 94 -2.71 17.13 0.25
N GLU A 95 -2.91 16.70 -0.99
CA GLU A 95 -3.96 15.76 -1.37
C GLU A 95 -3.57 14.30 -1.11
N MET A 96 -2.29 14.05 -0.77
CA MET A 96 -1.72 12.72 -0.49
C MET A 96 -1.67 12.37 1.00
N SER A 97 -2.26 13.19 1.88
CA SER A 97 -2.17 13.04 3.35
C SER A 97 -2.58 11.67 3.88
N TYR A 98 -3.54 11.01 3.23
CA TYR A 98 -3.95 9.63 3.55
C TYR A 98 -2.78 8.63 3.51
N TYR A 99 -1.78 8.85 2.66
CA TYR A 99 -0.64 7.96 2.47
C TYR A 99 0.56 8.30 3.35
N PHE A 100 0.56 9.44 4.06
CA PHE A 100 1.68 9.83 4.92
C PHE A 100 2.06 8.83 6.03
N PRO A 101 1.11 8.11 6.68
CA PRO A 101 1.47 7.09 7.66
C PRO A 101 1.93 5.76 7.02
N MET A 102 1.88 5.64 5.69
CA MET A 102 2.23 4.41 4.97
C MET A 102 3.67 4.50 4.46
N HIS A 103 4.55 3.67 5.01
CA HIS A 103 5.99 3.73 4.69
C HIS A 103 6.44 2.62 3.75
N SER A 104 5.66 1.56 3.63
CA SER A 104 5.98 0.44 2.76
C SER A 104 4.74 -0.13 2.09
N PHE A 105 4.97 -0.78 0.96
CA PHE A 105 3.94 -1.44 0.19
C PHE A 105 4.42 -2.81 -0.29
N ARG A 106 3.46 -3.67 -0.63
CA ARG A 106 3.71 -4.90 -1.38
C ARG A 106 2.64 -5.10 -2.43
N VAL A 107 3.05 -5.65 -3.56
CA VAL A 107 2.13 -6.11 -4.60
C VAL A 107 1.78 -7.57 -4.32
N ASP A 108 0.49 -7.85 -4.24
CA ASP A 108 -0.06 -9.21 -4.15
C ASP A 108 -0.49 -9.66 -5.55
N THR A 109 0.25 -10.63 -6.06
CA THR A 109 0.06 -11.23 -7.39
C THR A 109 -0.60 -12.61 -7.30
N SER A 110 -1.15 -12.98 -6.13
CA SER A 110 -1.77 -14.29 -5.92
C SER A 110 -3.03 -14.50 -6.77
N TYR A 111 -3.57 -13.42 -7.34
CA TYR A 111 -4.76 -13.43 -8.19
C TYR A 111 -4.33 -13.28 -9.67
N PRO A 112 -4.63 -14.26 -10.54
CA PRO A 112 -4.18 -14.23 -11.94
C PRO A 112 -4.68 -13.01 -12.72
N ASP A 113 -5.93 -12.61 -12.46
CA ASP A 113 -6.62 -11.57 -13.22
C ASP A 113 -6.68 -10.21 -12.48
N SER A 114 -6.02 -10.08 -11.34
CA SER A 114 -6.09 -8.88 -10.51
C SER A 114 -4.81 -8.64 -9.73
N LEU A 115 -4.43 -7.37 -9.61
CA LEU A 115 -3.31 -6.95 -8.78
C LEU A 115 -3.84 -6.19 -7.59
N PHE A 116 -3.30 -6.49 -6.42
CA PHE A 116 -3.61 -5.74 -5.22
C PHE A 116 -2.34 -5.15 -4.64
N MET A 117 -2.44 -3.94 -4.12
CA MET A 117 -1.40 -3.30 -3.33
C MET A 117 -1.81 -3.32 -1.87
N ASN A 118 -0.94 -3.86 -1.03
CA ASN A 118 -1.07 -3.80 0.42
C ASN A 118 -0.15 -2.68 0.91
N PHE A 119 -0.74 -1.65 1.50
CA PHE A 119 -0.03 -0.56 2.16
C PHE A 119 0.09 -0.87 3.64
N TYR A 120 1.30 -0.81 4.19
CA TYR A 120 1.56 -1.16 5.58
C TYR A 120 1.73 0.10 6.43
N ILE A 121 1.08 0.08 7.59
CA ILE A 121 1.20 1.10 8.63
C ILE A 121 1.71 0.40 9.88
N THR A 122 2.81 0.89 10.43
CA THR A 122 3.37 0.37 11.69
C THR A 122 3.25 1.44 12.76
N SER A 123 2.55 1.12 13.85
CA SER A 123 2.40 1.99 15.01
C SER A 123 2.36 1.15 16.28
N ASN A 124 3.00 1.61 17.35
CA ASN A 124 3.04 0.91 18.64
C ASN A 124 3.43 -0.58 18.55
N ARG A 125 4.41 -0.90 17.69
CA ARG A 125 4.88 -2.29 17.41
C ARG A 125 3.83 -3.22 16.79
N ALA A 126 2.67 -2.69 16.38
CA ALA A 126 1.68 -3.41 15.60
C ALA A 126 1.74 -2.95 14.14
N THR A 127 1.57 -3.91 13.23
CA THR A 127 1.52 -3.64 11.78
C THR A 127 0.14 -4.00 11.27
N THR A 128 -0.52 -3.02 10.65
CA THR A 128 -1.77 -3.23 9.90
C THR A 128 -1.53 -2.96 8.43
N PHE A 129 -2.44 -3.41 7.57
CA PHE A 129 -2.39 -3.07 6.16
C PHE A 129 -3.75 -2.66 5.61
N SER A 130 -3.72 -1.79 4.61
CA SER A 130 -4.86 -1.44 3.78
C SER A 130 -4.62 -2.00 2.38
N ARG A 131 -5.59 -2.72 1.84
CA ARG A 131 -5.51 -3.32 0.51
C ARG A 131 -6.26 -2.44 -0.49
N GLN A 132 -5.61 -2.16 -1.64
CA GLN A 132 -6.24 -1.48 -2.77
C GLN A 132 -6.04 -2.28 -4.05
N GLN A 133 -7.08 -2.41 -4.86
CA GLN A 133 -6.96 -3.03 -6.17
C GLN A 133 -6.30 -2.06 -7.16
N LEU A 134 -5.43 -2.61 -8.00
CA LEU A 134 -4.73 -1.89 -9.05
C LEU A 134 -5.26 -2.26 -10.42
N GLN A 135 -5.39 -1.24 -11.27
CA GLN A 135 -5.52 -1.42 -12.72
C GLN A 135 -4.52 -0.54 -13.45
N PHE A 136 -3.90 -1.09 -14.48
CA PHE A 136 -2.92 -0.41 -15.30
C PHE A 136 -3.40 -0.26 -16.74
N ARG A 137 -3.13 0.91 -17.33
CA ARG A 137 -3.27 1.15 -18.76
C ARG A 137 -2.19 2.13 -19.22
N ASN A 138 -1.15 1.62 -19.87
CA ASN A 138 0.04 2.40 -20.27
C ASN A 138 0.64 3.15 -19.06
N ASP A 139 0.87 4.46 -19.19
CA ASP A 139 1.36 5.35 -18.13
C ASP A 139 0.27 5.74 -17.11
N THR A 140 -0.86 5.01 -17.05
CA THR A 140 -1.94 5.26 -16.09
C THR A 140 -2.06 4.12 -15.08
N MET A 141 -2.13 4.50 -13.81
CA MET A 141 -2.48 3.59 -12.70
C MET A 141 -3.79 4.07 -12.06
N LEU A 142 -4.69 3.13 -11.81
CA LEU A 142 -5.93 3.35 -11.07
C LEU A 142 -5.90 2.58 -9.76
N PHE A 143 -6.24 3.26 -8.68
CA PHE A 143 -6.71 2.63 -7.46
C PHE A 143 -8.22 2.51 -7.53
N VAL A 144 -8.69 1.27 -7.51
CA VAL A 144 -10.11 0.94 -7.65
C VAL A 144 -10.62 0.45 -6.29
N PRO A 145 -11.28 1.31 -5.50
CA PRO A 145 -12.09 0.84 -4.37
C PRO A 145 -13.30 0.02 -4.86
N SER A 146 -13.99 -0.63 -3.93
CA SER A 146 -15.12 -1.54 -4.19
C SER A 146 -16.40 -0.89 -4.76
N SER A 147 -16.35 0.38 -5.16
CA SER A 147 -17.49 1.16 -5.70
C SER A 147 -17.03 2.02 -6.90
N ASP A 148 -17.93 2.83 -7.46
CA ASP A 148 -17.62 3.73 -8.59
C ASP A 148 -16.59 4.84 -8.28
N ALA A 149 -16.03 4.90 -7.07
CA ALA A 149 -14.94 5.79 -6.72
C ALA A 149 -13.61 5.30 -7.31
N TYR A 150 -12.64 6.20 -7.54
CA TYR A 150 -11.27 5.82 -7.91
C TYR A 150 -10.28 6.96 -7.65
N SER A 151 -9.00 6.60 -7.59
CA SER A 151 -7.89 7.54 -7.74
C SER A 151 -7.08 7.19 -8.98
N LYS A 152 -6.87 8.17 -9.85
CA LYS A 152 -6.14 8.02 -11.10
C LYS A 152 -4.82 8.76 -11.05
N PHE A 153 -3.77 8.06 -11.45
CA PHE A 153 -2.42 8.55 -11.47
C PHE A 153 -1.81 8.41 -12.86
N LEU A 154 -0.91 9.33 -13.20
CA LEU A 154 -0.05 9.24 -14.36
C LEU A 154 1.40 9.04 -13.93
N LYS A 155 2.13 8.21 -14.67
CA LYS A 155 3.57 8.01 -14.45
C LYS A 155 4.30 9.33 -14.73
N VAL A 156 5.17 9.74 -13.80
CA VAL A 156 6.07 10.87 -13.98
C VAL A 156 7.29 10.37 -14.73
N ARG A 157 7.66 11.08 -15.80
CA ARG A 157 8.84 10.77 -16.63
C ARG A 157 10.04 11.56 -16.14
#